data_AF-A0AAW9ICS5-F1
#
_entry.id   AF-A0AAW9ICS5-F1
#
_cell.length_a   1.000
_cell.length_b   1.000
_cell.length_c   1.000
_cell.angle_alpha   90.00
_cell.angle_beta   90.00
_cell.angle_gamma   90.00
#
_symmetry.space_group_name_H-M   'P 1'
#
loop_
_entity.id
_entity.type
_entity.pdbx_description
1 polymer ?
#
loop_
_entity_poly.entity_id
_entity_poly.type
_entity_poly.pdbx_seq_one_letter_code
_entity_poly.pdbx_strand_id
1 'polypeptide(L)'
;NRWEDYIKKNTGLVVDAYFSGTKIKSILDNVEGAREKADRGELLFGTVDTWLVWKLTNGKVHVTDYTNASRTMLYNIKELKWDDKILEELNIPKSMLPEVRNCSEVYGDTNLGGKGGVRVPIAGMAGDQQAALFGQTCFEKREAKNTYGTGCILLMNTG
;
A
#
# COMPACT_ATOMS: atom_id res chain seq x y z
N ASN A 1 22.28 12.89 3.32
CA ASN A 1 21.55 13.38 4.52
C ASN A 1 21.16 12.13 5.31
N ARG A 2 21.46 12.03 6.62
CA ARG A 2 21.28 10.78 7.40
C ARG A 2 19.87 10.19 7.28
N TRP A 3 18.86 11.04 7.06
CA TRP A 3 17.48 10.61 6.95
C TRP A 3 17.11 10.02 5.60
N GLU A 4 17.56 10.65 4.53
CA GLU A 4 17.42 10.14 3.16
C GLU A 4 18.11 8.78 3.01
N ASP A 5 19.29 8.62 3.61
CA ASP A 5 20.02 7.35 3.62
C ASP A 5 19.24 6.25 4.37
N TYR A 6 18.59 6.59 5.49
CA TYR A 6 17.74 5.67 6.24
C TYR A 6 16.51 5.24 5.43
N ILE A 7 15.78 6.20 4.84
CA ILE A 7 14.60 5.93 4.00
C ILE A 7 15.00 5.03 2.83
N LYS A 8 16.04 5.37 2.09
CA LYS A 8 16.53 4.56 0.97
C LYS A 8 16.95 3.16 1.40
N LYS A 9 17.66 3.04 2.52
CA LYS A 9 18.12 1.74 3.02
C LYS A 9 16.98 0.81 3.44
N ASN A 10 15.89 1.34 4.01
CA ASN A 10 14.81 0.53 4.60
C ASN A 10 13.59 0.37 3.70
N THR A 11 13.35 1.31 2.78
CA THR A 11 12.17 1.31 1.89
C THR A 11 12.54 1.12 0.42
N GLY A 12 13.80 1.33 0.04
CA GLY A 12 14.24 1.36 -1.36
C GLY A 12 13.85 2.64 -2.10
N LEU A 13 13.20 3.61 -1.44
CA LEU A 13 12.69 4.83 -2.04
C LEU A 13 13.63 6.02 -1.84
N VAL A 14 13.46 7.05 -2.66
CA VAL A 14 14.05 8.38 -2.46
C VAL A 14 13.10 9.25 -1.66
N VAL A 15 13.58 10.38 -1.13
CA VAL A 15 12.71 11.38 -0.51
C VAL A 15 12.12 12.25 -1.62
N ASP A 16 10.87 12.01 -1.98
CA ASP A 16 10.15 12.73 -3.02
C ASP A 16 8.66 12.83 -2.67
N ALA A 17 7.98 13.86 -3.19
CA ALA A 17 6.54 14.07 -3.01
C ALA A 17 5.68 12.97 -3.67
N TYR A 18 6.27 12.05 -4.43
CA TYR A 18 5.57 10.94 -5.07
C TYR A 18 4.89 9.98 -4.07
N PHE A 19 5.52 9.72 -2.92
CA PHE A 19 5.11 8.65 -2.00
C PHE A 19 4.05 9.06 -0.98
N SER A 20 3.34 8.08 -0.42
CA SER A 20 2.15 8.32 0.43
C SER A 20 2.45 8.99 1.77
N GLY A 21 3.58 8.68 2.41
CA GLY A 21 3.87 9.11 3.79
C GLY A 21 3.72 10.61 4.02
N THR A 22 4.28 11.44 3.15
CA THR A 22 4.18 12.90 3.28
C THR A 22 2.78 13.43 2.96
N LYS A 23 2.01 12.72 2.11
CA LYS A 23 0.60 13.05 1.83
C LYS A 23 -0.28 12.79 3.04
N ILE A 24 -0.07 11.67 3.74
CA ILE A 24 -0.78 11.34 4.97
C ILE A 24 -0.50 12.40 6.03
N LYS A 25 0.78 12.71 6.27
CA LYS A 25 1.17 13.78 7.19
C LYS A 25 0.49 15.10 6.84
N SER A 26 0.52 15.49 5.56
CA SER A 26 -0.13 16.71 5.09
C SER A 26 -1.64 16.73 5.38
N ILE A 27 -2.35 15.62 5.16
CA ILE A 27 -3.78 15.52 5.50
C ILE A 27 -3.99 15.67 7.01
N LEU A 28 -3.21 14.96 7.83
CA LEU A 28 -3.36 15.01 9.28
C LEU A 28 -3.05 16.40 9.86
N ASP A 29 -2.16 17.16 9.23
CA ASP A 29 -1.76 18.49 9.71
C ASP A 29 -2.66 19.61 9.20
N ASN A 30 -3.32 19.43 8.04
CA ASN A 30 -4.07 20.51 7.37
C ASN A 30 -5.59 20.31 7.36
N VAL A 31 -6.10 19.08 7.53
CA VAL A 31 -7.54 18.84 7.60
C VAL A 31 -8.00 18.97 9.05
N GLU A 32 -8.88 19.94 9.30
CA GLU A 32 -9.44 20.20 10.62
C GLU A 32 -10.05 18.93 11.23
N GLY A 33 -9.64 18.59 12.46
CA GLY A 33 -10.13 17.43 13.19
C GLY A 33 -9.54 16.07 12.76
N ALA A 34 -8.71 16.03 11.71
CA ALA A 34 -8.17 14.77 11.19
C ALA A 34 -7.18 14.12 12.15
N ARG A 35 -6.31 14.93 12.76
CA ARG A 35 -5.33 14.49 13.76
C ARG A 35 -6.02 13.82 14.95
N GLU A 36 -6.99 14.50 15.54
CA GLU A 36 -7.66 14.01 16.74
C GLU A 36 -8.47 12.74 16.45
N LYS A 37 -9.07 12.62 15.25
CA LYS A 37 -9.74 11.38 14.81
C LYS A 37 -8.75 10.24 14.62
N ALA A 38 -7.60 10.49 14.00
CA ALA A 38 -6.54 9.51 13.82
C ALA A 38 -6.03 8.98 15.17
N ASP A 39 -5.78 9.88 16.13
CA ASP A 39 -5.29 9.52 17.46
C ASP A 39 -6.34 8.72 18.26
N ARG A 40 -7.63 8.91 17.99
CA ARG A 40 -8.74 8.10 18.54
C ARG A 40 -9.02 6.80 17.78
N GLY A 41 -8.30 6.52 16.68
CA GLY A 41 -8.55 5.35 15.84
C GLY A 41 -9.85 5.43 15.00
N GLU A 42 -10.39 6.64 14.81
CA GLU A 42 -11.60 6.90 14.01
C GLU A 42 -11.30 7.21 12.54
N LEU A 43 -10.02 7.14 12.15
CA LEU A 43 -9.56 7.43 10.80
C LEU A 43 -8.66 6.28 10.32
N LEU A 44 -8.92 5.78 9.11
CA LEU A 44 -8.12 4.75 8.46
C LEU A 44 -7.36 5.34 7.29
N PHE A 45 -6.12 4.89 7.11
CA PHE A 45 -5.34 5.09 5.91
C PHE A 45 -5.50 3.90 4.97
N GLY A 46 -5.46 4.15 3.66
CA GLY A 46 -5.35 3.12 2.66
C GLY A 46 -4.82 3.69 1.36
N THR A 47 -4.00 2.91 0.67
CA THR A 47 -3.82 3.06 -0.78
C THR A 47 -5.13 2.63 -1.49
N VAL A 48 -5.19 2.79 -2.81
CA VAL A 48 -6.44 2.57 -3.57
C VAL A 48 -6.96 1.14 -3.40
N ASP A 49 -6.07 0.15 -3.39
CA ASP A 49 -6.36 -1.26 -3.12
C ASP A 49 -7.04 -1.47 -1.75
N THR A 50 -6.48 -0.90 -0.68
CA THR A 50 -7.08 -0.95 0.66
C THR A 50 -8.47 -0.33 0.68
N TRP A 51 -8.63 0.84 0.06
CA TRP A 51 -9.94 1.49 -0.02
C TRP A 51 -10.97 0.62 -0.75
N LEU A 52 -10.59 0.04 -1.89
CA LEU A 52 -11.47 -0.83 -2.66
C LEU A 52 -11.88 -2.07 -1.86
N VAL A 53 -10.93 -2.76 -1.21
CA VAL A 53 -11.25 -3.92 -0.37
C VAL A 53 -12.13 -3.54 0.82
N TRP A 54 -11.82 -2.43 1.49
CA TRP A 54 -12.64 -1.90 2.59
C TRP A 54 -14.08 -1.68 2.14
N LYS A 55 -14.28 -1.04 0.98
CA LYS A 55 -15.61 -0.79 0.44
C LYS A 55 -16.32 -2.06 -0.02
N LEU A 56 -15.64 -2.94 -0.74
CA LEU A 56 -16.19 -4.19 -1.25
C LEU A 56 -16.57 -5.18 -0.14
N THR A 57 -15.94 -5.07 1.03
CA THR A 57 -16.23 -5.89 2.20
C THR A 57 -17.13 -5.20 3.23
N ASN A 58 -17.67 -4.03 2.91
CA ASN A 58 -18.50 -3.21 3.81
C ASN A 58 -17.81 -2.92 5.16
N GLY A 59 -16.53 -2.56 5.11
CA GLY A 59 -15.74 -2.16 6.27
C GLY A 59 -15.24 -3.32 7.14
N LYS A 60 -15.26 -4.55 6.63
CA LYS A 60 -14.85 -5.73 7.40
C LYS A 60 -13.36 -6.03 7.27
N VAL A 61 -12.75 -5.67 6.14
CA VAL A 61 -11.38 -6.04 5.81
C VAL A 61 -10.58 -4.79 5.47
N HIS A 62 -9.57 -4.49 6.29
CA HIS A 62 -8.65 -3.36 6.14
C HIS A 62 -7.23 -3.88 5.89
N VAL A 63 -6.91 -4.11 4.62
CA VAL A 63 -5.67 -4.77 4.20
C VAL A 63 -5.03 -4.08 2.99
N THR A 64 -3.74 -4.30 2.80
CA THR A 64 -2.98 -3.98 1.58
C THR A 64 -2.03 -5.14 1.29
N ASP A 65 -1.41 -5.18 0.11
CA ASP A 65 -0.37 -6.16 -0.21
C ASP A 65 1.04 -5.57 -0.10
N TYR A 66 2.06 -6.43 -0.15
CA TYR A 66 3.46 -6.01 -0.08
C TYR A 66 3.84 -4.99 -1.16
N THR A 67 3.32 -5.14 -2.38
CA THR A 67 3.69 -4.26 -3.49
C THR A 67 3.13 -2.86 -3.29
N ASN A 68 1.87 -2.70 -2.85
CA ASN A 68 1.31 -1.39 -2.52
C ASN A 68 1.94 -0.79 -1.25
N ALA A 69 2.10 -1.59 -0.18
CA ALA A 69 2.74 -1.14 1.05
C ALA A 69 4.14 -0.57 0.81
N SER A 70 4.94 -1.21 -0.06
CA SER A 70 6.30 -0.77 -0.42
C SER A 70 6.36 0.63 -1.04
N ARG A 71 5.23 1.16 -1.58
CA ARG A 71 5.17 2.49 -2.21
C ARG A 71 4.76 3.59 -1.25
N THR A 72 4.46 3.26 0.00
CA THR A 72 3.99 4.23 0.99
C THR A 72 5.12 5.08 1.58
N MET A 73 6.38 4.66 1.46
CA MET A 73 7.53 5.14 2.24
C MET A 73 7.44 4.84 3.75
N LEU A 74 6.37 4.20 4.22
CA LEU A 74 6.16 3.84 5.62
C LEU A 74 6.48 2.37 5.91
N TYR A 75 6.71 1.56 4.87
CA TYR A 75 6.89 0.13 4.96
C TYR A 75 8.35 -0.26 4.77
N ASN A 76 8.90 -1.02 5.73
CA ASN A 76 10.24 -1.55 5.68
C ASN A 76 10.25 -2.82 4.82
N ILE A 77 10.90 -2.76 3.65
CA ILE A 77 10.91 -3.86 2.67
C ILE A 77 11.87 -5.00 3.04
N LYS A 78 12.69 -4.83 4.09
CA LYS A 78 13.62 -5.87 4.57
C LYS A 78 13.01 -6.68 5.70
N GLU A 79 12.32 -5.99 6.62
CA GLU A 79 11.66 -6.61 7.76
C GLU A 79 10.20 -6.98 7.49
N LEU A 80 9.65 -6.54 6.35
CA LEU A 80 8.26 -6.76 5.94
C LEU A 80 7.26 -6.32 7.00
N LYS A 81 7.45 -5.10 7.51
CA LYS A 81 6.56 -4.46 8.49
C LYS A 81 6.55 -2.94 8.34
N TRP A 82 5.54 -2.29 8.89
CA TRP A 82 5.52 -0.83 9.02
C TRP A 82 6.73 -0.34 9.84
N ASP A 83 7.46 0.66 9.34
CA ASP A 83 8.70 1.18 9.93
C ASP A 83 8.37 2.21 11.02
N ASP A 84 8.42 1.78 12.29
CA ASP A 84 8.04 2.60 13.44
C ASP A 84 8.81 3.93 13.48
N LYS A 85 10.08 3.93 13.05
CA LYS A 85 10.91 5.14 13.03
C LYS A 85 10.42 6.18 12.03
N ILE A 86 9.96 5.75 10.85
CA ILE A 86 9.41 6.66 9.84
C ILE A 86 8.02 7.15 10.28
N LEU A 87 7.21 6.27 10.90
CA LEU A 87 5.91 6.64 11.44
C LEU A 87 6.03 7.70 12.54
N GLU A 88 6.98 7.53 13.48
CA GLU A 88 7.27 8.49 14.53
C GLU A 88 7.70 9.85 13.95
N GLU A 89 8.64 9.85 13.01
CA GLU A 89 9.13 11.09 12.38
C GLU A 89 8.03 11.84 11.62
N LEU A 90 7.17 11.11 10.90
CA LEU A 90 6.04 11.71 10.18
C LEU A 90 4.83 11.96 11.09
N ASN A 91 4.91 11.58 12.36
CA ASN A 91 3.83 11.61 13.33
C ASN A 91 2.55 10.97 12.77
N ILE A 92 2.62 9.69 12.38
CA ILE A 92 1.49 8.92 11.83
C ILE A 92 1.13 7.79 12.79
N PRO A 93 -0.09 7.78 13.36
CA PRO A 93 -0.54 6.69 14.23
C PRO A 93 -0.60 5.35 13.48
N LYS A 94 0.08 4.34 14.03
CA LYS A 94 0.11 2.98 13.46
C LYS A 94 -1.29 2.33 13.39
N SER A 95 -2.21 2.74 14.27
CA SER A 95 -3.61 2.30 14.30
C SER A 95 -4.38 2.59 13.01
N MET A 96 -3.94 3.57 12.21
CA MET A 96 -4.57 3.89 10.94
C MET A 96 -4.20 2.94 9.81
N LEU A 97 -3.12 2.17 9.94
CA LEU A 97 -2.50 1.46 8.83
C LEU A 97 -3.17 0.10 8.59
N PRO A 98 -3.37 -0.30 7.32
CA PRO A 98 -3.91 -1.61 7.02
C PRO A 98 -2.93 -2.73 7.41
N GLU A 99 -3.47 -3.93 7.60
CA GLU A 99 -2.64 -5.13 7.68
C GLU A 99 -2.04 -5.44 6.30
N VAL A 100 -0.74 -5.77 6.25
CA VAL A 100 -0.07 -6.14 5.00
C VAL A 100 -0.12 -7.65 4.80
N ARG A 101 -0.65 -8.08 3.66
CA ARG A 101 -0.87 -9.49 3.28
C ARG A 101 -0.10 -9.86 2.01
N ASN A 102 -0.11 -11.14 1.67
CA ASN A 102 0.45 -11.63 0.41
C ASN A 102 -0.34 -11.07 -0.79
N CYS A 103 0.28 -11.01 -1.97
CA CYS A 103 -0.36 -10.54 -3.21
C CYS A 103 -1.42 -11.54 -3.73
N SER A 104 -1.31 -12.81 -3.33
CA SER A 104 -2.22 -13.89 -3.69
C SER A 104 -2.61 -14.69 -2.44
N GLU A 105 -3.72 -14.27 -1.84
CA GLU A 105 -4.33 -14.86 -0.63
C GLU A 105 -5.81 -14.44 -0.60
N VAL A 106 -6.69 -15.24 -0.01
CA VAL A 106 -8.09 -14.84 0.20
C VAL A 106 -8.18 -13.89 1.40
N TYR A 107 -8.44 -12.61 1.14
CA TYR A 107 -8.55 -11.57 2.19
C TYR A 107 -9.96 -11.50 2.81
N GLY A 108 -10.96 -11.94 2.05
CA GLY A 108 -12.37 -11.91 2.42
C GLY A 108 -13.26 -11.92 1.18
N ASP A 109 -14.57 -11.94 1.38
CA ASP A 109 -15.52 -12.01 0.27
C ASP A 109 -16.39 -10.77 0.13
N THR A 110 -16.61 -10.37 -1.11
CA THR A 110 -17.58 -9.34 -1.47
C THR A 110 -18.94 -9.93 -1.84
N ASN A 111 -20.00 -9.14 -1.69
CA ASN A 111 -21.33 -9.43 -2.21
C ASN A 111 -21.72 -8.31 -3.19
N LEU A 112 -21.87 -8.67 -4.46
CA LEU A 112 -22.13 -7.72 -5.55
C LEU A 112 -23.63 -7.53 -5.85
N GLY A 113 -24.53 -7.93 -4.92
CA GLY A 113 -25.96 -7.62 -5.00
C GLY A 113 -26.78 -8.54 -5.92
N GLY A 114 -26.28 -9.73 -6.26
CA GLY A 114 -26.98 -10.72 -7.08
C GLY A 114 -28.02 -11.55 -6.31
N LYS A 115 -28.91 -12.24 -7.04
CA LYS A 115 -29.82 -13.24 -6.47
C LYS A 115 -29.01 -14.45 -5.97
N GLY A 116 -29.34 -14.97 -4.78
CA GLY A 116 -28.75 -16.22 -4.25
C GLY A 116 -27.60 -16.05 -3.24
N GLY A 117 -27.27 -14.83 -2.81
CA GLY A 117 -26.30 -14.62 -1.71
C GLY A 117 -24.86 -15.00 -2.06
N VAL A 118 -24.52 -15.04 -3.35
CA VAL A 118 -23.19 -15.40 -3.85
C VAL A 118 -22.13 -14.48 -3.25
N ARG A 119 -21.07 -15.08 -2.73
CA ARG A 119 -19.90 -14.41 -2.19
C ARG A 119 -18.72 -14.65 -3.12
N VAL A 120 -18.13 -13.57 -3.62
CA VAL A 120 -16.97 -13.63 -4.51
C VAL A 120 -15.72 -13.38 -3.67
N PRO A 121 -14.77 -14.33 -3.63
CA PRO A 121 -13.54 -14.13 -2.87
C PRO A 121 -12.68 -13.05 -3.52
N ILE A 122 -12.20 -12.11 -2.72
CA ILE A 122 -11.15 -11.18 -3.10
C ILE A 122 -9.83 -11.89 -2.78
N ALA A 123 -9.14 -12.35 -3.82
CA ALA A 123 -8.03 -13.30 -3.69
C ALA A 123 -6.69 -12.82 -4.31
N GLY A 124 -6.65 -11.59 -4.81
CA GLY A 124 -5.49 -11.05 -5.51
C GLY A 124 -5.39 -9.54 -5.37
N MET A 125 -4.20 -9.04 -5.08
CA MET A 125 -3.89 -7.63 -4.96
C MET A 125 -2.44 -7.39 -5.32
N ALA A 126 -2.19 -6.42 -6.18
CA ALA A 126 -0.86 -5.91 -6.47
C ALA A 126 -0.96 -4.48 -7.00
N GLY A 127 0.07 -3.68 -6.77
CA GLY A 127 0.29 -2.41 -7.44
C GLY A 127 0.32 -2.65 -8.95
N ASP A 128 -0.32 -1.76 -9.70
CA ASP A 128 -0.55 -1.89 -11.15
C ASP A 128 0.72 -2.24 -11.94
N GLN A 129 1.86 -1.64 -11.59
CA GLN A 129 3.11 -1.87 -12.28
C GLN A 129 3.76 -3.21 -11.97
N GLN A 130 3.64 -3.69 -10.73
CA GLN A 130 4.06 -5.03 -10.32
C GLN A 130 3.12 -6.09 -10.91
N ALA A 131 1.81 -5.83 -10.94
CA ALA A 131 0.83 -6.68 -11.63
C ALA A 131 1.14 -6.79 -13.13
N ALA A 132 1.51 -5.68 -13.79
CA ALA A 132 1.93 -5.69 -15.19
C ALA A 132 3.25 -6.47 -15.41
N LEU A 133 4.21 -6.38 -14.48
CA LEU A 133 5.43 -7.20 -14.52
C LEU A 133 5.11 -8.69 -14.42
N PHE A 134 4.23 -9.07 -13.49
CA PHE A 134 3.76 -10.43 -13.32
C PHE A 134 2.97 -10.93 -14.55
N GLY A 135 2.08 -10.11 -15.10
CA GLY A 135 1.29 -10.43 -16.29
C GLY A 135 2.12 -10.55 -17.58
N GLN A 136 3.29 -9.92 -17.62
CA GLN A 136 4.30 -10.10 -18.67
C GLN A 136 5.17 -11.34 -18.45
N THR A 137 4.81 -12.21 -17.50
CA THR A 137 5.52 -13.44 -17.15
C THR A 137 6.99 -13.21 -16.76
N CYS A 138 7.32 -12.01 -16.26
CA CYS A 138 8.67 -11.66 -15.82
C CYS A 138 9.00 -12.25 -14.43
N PHE A 139 8.92 -13.58 -14.32
CA PHE A 139 9.09 -14.31 -13.06
C PHE A 139 10.56 -14.53 -12.70
N GLU A 140 11.44 -14.53 -13.71
CA GLU A 140 12.85 -14.79 -13.53
C GLU A 140 13.66 -13.52 -13.35
N LYS A 141 14.77 -13.66 -12.63
CA LYS A 141 15.71 -12.57 -12.38
C LYS A 141 16.21 -11.99 -13.70
N ARG A 142 16.25 -10.65 -13.78
CA ARG A 142 16.63 -9.81 -14.92
C ARG A 142 15.56 -9.67 -16.01
N GLU A 143 14.43 -10.35 -15.91
CA GLU A 143 13.30 -10.07 -16.80
C GLU A 143 12.72 -8.70 -16.48
N ALA A 144 12.41 -7.95 -17.53
CA ALA A 144 12.01 -6.56 -17.42
C ALA A 144 10.92 -6.21 -18.41
N LYS A 145 10.10 -5.23 -18.03
CA LYS A 145 9.07 -4.64 -18.88
C LYS A 145 9.07 -3.14 -18.75
N ASN A 146 8.49 -2.47 -19.74
CA ASN A 146 8.10 -1.07 -19.62
C ASN A 146 6.60 -0.94 -19.92
N THR A 147 5.86 -0.24 -19.08
CA THR A 147 4.44 0.07 -19.32
C THR A 147 4.30 1.52 -19.75
N TYR A 148 3.69 1.74 -20.91
CA TYR A 148 3.39 3.06 -21.46
C TYR A 148 1.92 3.41 -21.18
N GLY A 149 1.66 4.11 -20.08
CA GLY A 149 0.33 4.59 -19.68
C GLY A 149 0.36 6.11 -19.46
N THR A 150 -0.33 6.60 -18.43
CA THR A 150 -0.26 8.02 -18.02
C THR A 150 1.17 8.48 -17.73
N GLY A 151 2.00 7.56 -17.22
CA GLY A 151 3.45 7.68 -17.16
C GLY A 151 4.13 6.46 -17.80
N CYS A 152 5.46 6.46 -17.82
CA CYS A 152 6.26 5.31 -18.27
C CYS A 152 7.01 4.71 -17.09
N ILE A 153 6.78 3.43 -16.80
CA ILE A 153 7.40 2.75 -15.65
C ILE A 153 8.08 1.45 -16.11
N LEU A 154 9.42 1.49 -16.07
CA LEU A 154 10.30 0.36 -16.27
C LEU A 154 10.48 -0.39 -14.94
N LEU A 155 10.25 -1.71 -14.95
CA LEU A 155 10.58 -2.59 -13.83
C LEU A 155 11.42 -3.76 -14.33
N MET A 156 12.30 -4.24 -13.45
CA MET A 156 13.08 -5.46 -13.62
C MET A 156 12.93 -6.31 -12.37
N ASN A 157 12.67 -7.59 -12.53
CA ASN A 157 12.70 -8.56 -11.45
C ASN A 157 14.16 -8.79 -11.00
N THR A 158 14.45 -8.65 -9.70
CA THR A 158 15.80 -8.77 -9.15
C THR A 158 16.09 -10.11 -8.47
N GLY A 159 15.13 -11.03 -8.47
CA GLY A 159 15.12 -12.26 -7.67
C GLY A 159 14.46 -12.05 -6.32
#